data_AF-A0A960WBV8-F1
#
_entry.id   AF-A0A960WBV8-F1
#
_cell.length_a   1.000
_cell.length_b   1.000
_cell.length_c   1.000
_cell.angle_alpha   90.00
_cell.angle_beta   90.00
_cell.angle_gamma   90.00
#
_symmetry.space_group_name_H-M   'P 1'
#
loop_
_entity.id
_entity.type
_entity.pdbx_description
1 polymer ?
#
loop_
_entity_poly.entity_id
_entity_poly.type
_entity_poly.pdbx_seq_one_letter_code
_entity_poly.pdbx_strand_id
1 'polypeptide(L)'
;MKKFFFGGVVLVCMLVFLQQGLAAKPVPSVMYQFLARVVDLSPFIYDQEAFVTDKNSKKIAQDLQAMQELSAELTHHTRLTTPGYEKSAGVFIENINRVHDAFEHGHKAYAYRLVRSTLHACSSCHTQEKSMKSMHWDFSSMNLPKKVLDQANLYYTVRGFEQAWTRYKEVVSSYGKKHSNNHDLDQALDRLLIIALRVDRDPKKVRTFLEGLGPLKLPAYFQNQNAQWITELQNLEKEQGYQFLDKTGPAFESYINDLYRSVYPFARPGRSQKVVMEYATGMMFEFINNRPQDITQGMLYWLGVSNLELDEFEAALLGEQFLQDCIEKYRPTLISHQCFTALEDQWVIGFSGSSGIYLPFDLEKKLKDYRQKLNIDQPWRNQL
;
A
#
# COMPACT_ATOMS: atom_id res chain seq x y z
N MET A 1 -71.40 -23.88 34.89
CA MET A 1 -71.18 -22.78 33.91
C MET A 1 -69.67 -22.59 33.81
N LYS A 2 -69.03 -23.03 32.73
CA LYS A 2 -68.69 -22.30 31.48
C LYS A 2 -67.75 -21.08 31.67
N LYS A 3 -66.61 -21.18 30.96
CA LYS A 3 -65.54 -20.19 30.70
C LYS A 3 -64.71 -19.81 31.95
N PHE A 4 -63.40 -19.55 31.85
CA PHE A 4 -62.47 -19.64 30.69
C PHE A 4 -61.03 -19.96 31.16
N PHE A 5 -60.21 -20.53 30.27
CA PHE A 5 -58.75 -20.69 30.42
C PHE A 5 -58.08 -19.85 29.33
N PHE A 6 -57.26 -18.85 29.68
CA PHE A 6 -56.54 -18.02 28.70
C PHE A 6 -55.11 -18.54 28.56
N GLY A 7 -54.83 -19.29 27.49
CA GLY A 7 -53.49 -19.77 27.16
C GLY A 7 -52.67 -18.65 26.52
N GLY A 8 -51.70 -18.12 27.25
CA GLY A 8 -50.72 -17.17 26.72
C GLY A 8 -49.61 -17.89 25.93
N VAL A 9 -49.84 -18.12 24.63
CA VAL A 9 -48.78 -18.60 23.72
C VAL A 9 -47.88 -17.42 23.38
N VAL A 10 -46.75 -17.29 24.09
CA VAL A 10 -45.68 -16.36 23.72
C VAL A 10 -44.97 -16.92 22.49
N LEU A 11 -45.36 -16.45 21.31
CA LEU A 11 -44.74 -16.79 20.05
C LEU A 11 -43.37 -16.11 19.96
N VAL A 12 -42.33 -16.78 20.48
CA VAL A 12 -40.94 -16.35 20.29
C VAL A 12 -40.56 -16.59 18.83
N CYS A 13 -40.82 -15.60 17.98
CA CYS A 13 -40.26 -15.55 16.64
C CYS A 13 -38.73 -15.47 16.74
N MET A 14 -38.07 -16.62 16.67
CA MET A 14 -36.64 -16.68 16.38
C MET A 14 -36.42 -16.11 14.98
N LEU A 15 -36.15 -14.80 14.92
CA LEU A 15 -35.45 -14.18 13.81
C LEU A 15 -34.03 -14.76 13.79
N VAL A 16 -33.91 -15.97 13.25
CA VAL A 16 -32.65 -16.51 12.74
C VAL A 16 -32.29 -15.62 11.56
N PHE A 17 -31.63 -14.50 11.86
CA PHE A 17 -30.86 -13.77 10.87
C PHE A 17 -29.89 -14.79 10.29
N LEU A 18 -30.13 -15.18 9.03
CA LEU A 18 -29.12 -15.85 8.24
C LEU A 18 -27.95 -14.88 8.12
N GLN A 19 -26.98 -15.03 9.02
CA GLN A 19 -25.60 -14.65 8.75
C GLN A 19 -25.11 -15.58 7.63
N GLN A 20 -25.52 -15.25 6.40
CA GLN A 20 -24.79 -15.66 5.22
C GLN A 20 -23.43 -14.99 5.31
N GLY A 21 -22.50 -15.64 6.02
CA GLY A 21 -21.11 -15.24 6.04
C GLY A 21 -20.65 -15.18 4.59
N LEU A 22 -20.34 -13.98 4.12
CA LEU A 22 -19.90 -13.74 2.75
C LEU A 22 -18.70 -14.65 2.49
N ALA A 23 -18.93 -15.72 1.71
CA ALA A 23 -17.90 -16.69 1.41
C ALA A 23 -16.72 -15.96 0.77
N ALA A 24 -15.50 -16.23 1.26
CA ALA A 24 -14.30 -15.58 0.78
C ALA A 24 -14.22 -15.68 -0.74
N LYS A 25 -14.26 -14.55 -1.46
CA LYS A 25 -14.13 -14.53 -2.92
C LYS A 25 -12.82 -15.24 -3.28
N PRO A 26 -12.84 -16.24 -4.20
CA PRO A 26 -11.66 -17.00 -4.54
C PRO A 26 -10.55 -16.08 -5.07
N VAL A 27 -9.32 -16.53 -4.90
CA VAL A 27 -8.14 -15.89 -5.47
C VAL A 27 -8.16 -16.13 -6.99
N PRO A 28 -7.93 -15.10 -7.83
CA PRO A 28 -7.79 -15.27 -9.28
C PRO A 28 -6.70 -16.29 -9.64
N SER A 29 -6.94 -17.17 -10.61
CA SER A 29 -5.94 -18.17 -11.06
C SER A 29 -4.63 -17.53 -11.52
N VAL A 30 -4.69 -16.36 -12.17
CA VAL A 30 -3.54 -15.56 -12.59
C VAL A 30 -2.59 -15.22 -11.41
N MET A 31 -3.09 -15.05 -10.18
CA MET A 31 -2.23 -14.80 -9.00
C MET A 31 -1.36 -16.01 -8.63
N TYR A 32 -1.85 -17.25 -8.87
CA TYR A 32 -1.05 -18.47 -8.67
C TYR A 32 0.08 -18.56 -9.70
N GLN A 33 -0.19 -18.14 -10.94
CA GLN A 33 0.81 -18.06 -12.00
C GLN A 33 1.88 -17.01 -11.70
N PHE A 34 1.47 -15.83 -11.22
CA PHE A 34 2.39 -14.79 -10.73
C PHE A 34 3.26 -15.26 -9.58
N LEU A 35 2.70 -15.96 -8.58
CA LEU A 35 3.51 -16.52 -7.51
C LEU A 35 4.62 -17.42 -8.04
N ALA A 36 4.29 -18.35 -8.95
CA ALA A 36 5.27 -19.27 -9.51
C ALA A 36 6.44 -18.51 -10.17
N ARG A 37 6.17 -17.42 -10.89
CA ARG A 37 7.20 -16.57 -11.50
C ARG A 37 8.02 -15.80 -10.46
N VAL A 38 7.38 -15.22 -9.43
CA VAL A 38 8.07 -14.50 -8.34
C VAL A 38 8.97 -15.45 -7.53
N VAL A 39 8.53 -16.69 -7.30
CA VAL A 39 9.33 -17.73 -6.61
C VAL A 39 10.51 -18.18 -7.48
N ASP A 40 10.28 -18.46 -8.76
CA ASP A 40 11.33 -18.80 -9.73
C ASP A 40 12.39 -17.68 -9.86
N LEU A 41 11.96 -16.42 -9.81
CA LEU A 41 12.82 -15.24 -9.86
C LEU A 41 13.51 -14.90 -8.53
N SER A 42 12.99 -15.40 -7.40
CA SER A 42 13.47 -15.01 -6.06
C SER A 42 14.98 -15.22 -5.83
N PRO A 43 15.67 -16.26 -6.37
CA PRO A 43 17.12 -16.39 -6.23
C PRO A 43 17.92 -15.26 -6.92
N PHE A 44 17.33 -14.54 -7.86
CA PHE A 44 17.97 -13.48 -8.64
C PHE A 44 17.57 -12.07 -8.16
N ILE A 45 16.29 -11.81 -7.86
CA ILE A 45 15.82 -10.45 -7.49
C ILE A 45 16.31 -9.99 -6.10
N TYR A 46 16.85 -10.90 -5.29
CA TYR A 46 17.54 -10.60 -4.03
C TYR A 46 19.08 -10.68 -4.12
N ASP A 47 19.64 -10.97 -5.30
CA ASP A 47 21.09 -11.06 -5.56
C ASP A 47 21.43 -10.37 -6.88
N GLN A 48 21.89 -9.12 -6.81
CA GLN A 48 22.18 -8.30 -7.99
C GLN A 48 23.20 -8.95 -8.94
N GLU A 49 24.21 -9.64 -8.41
CA GLU A 49 25.24 -10.30 -9.23
C GLU A 49 24.62 -11.48 -9.99
N ALA A 50 23.80 -12.28 -9.32
CA ALA A 50 23.03 -13.35 -9.94
C ALA A 50 21.97 -12.83 -10.94
N PHE A 51 21.47 -11.61 -10.80
CA PHE A 51 20.52 -11.01 -11.75
C PHE A 51 21.19 -10.50 -13.03
N VAL A 52 22.34 -9.84 -12.93
CA VAL A 52 23.00 -9.21 -14.09
C VAL A 52 23.87 -10.18 -14.91
N THR A 53 24.24 -11.34 -14.36
CA THR A 53 25.11 -12.30 -15.05
C THR A 53 24.43 -12.96 -16.27
N ASP A 54 25.20 -13.12 -17.35
CA ASP A 54 24.71 -13.75 -18.60
C ASP A 54 24.25 -15.19 -18.39
N LYS A 55 24.88 -15.91 -17.44
CA LYS A 55 24.54 -17.30 -17.09
C LYS A 55 23.05 -17.50 -16.77
N ASN A 56 22.43 -16.53 -16.09
CA ASN A 56 21.04 -16.63 -15.63
C ASN A 56 20.06 -15.89 -16.56
N SER A 57 20.58 -15.12 -17.52
CA SER A 57 19.78 -14.15 -18.27
C SER A 57 18.64 -14.77 -19.07
N LYS A 58 18.84 -15.96 -19.65
CA LYS A 58 17.76 -16.66 -20.37
C LYS A 58 16.57 -17.01 -19.47
N LYS A 59 16.81 -17.47 -18.24
CA LYS A 59 15.73 -17.81 -17.29
C LYS A 59 15.03 -16.54 -16.79
N ILE A 60 15.81 -15.51 -16.45
CA ILE A 60 15.26 -14.22 -15.99
C ILE A 60 14.38 -13.59 -17.09
N ALA A 61 14.86 -13.51 -18.34
CA ALA A 61 14.07 -13.02 -19.46
C ALA A 61 12.76 -13.79 -19.64
N GLN A 62 12.80 -15.12 -19.60
CA GLN A 62 11.61 -15.98 -19.71
C GLN A 62 10.58 -15.74 -18.60
N ASP A 63 11.00 -15.57 -17.34
CA ASP A 63 10.07 -15.28 -16.24
C ASP A 63 9.53 -13.85 -16.30
N LEU A 64 10.36 -12.87 -16.69
CA LEU A 64 9.93 -11.48 -16.88
C LEU A 64 8.92 -11.35 -18.01
N GLN A 65 9.16 -11.98 -19.16
CA GLN A 65 8.22 -12.06 -20.28
C GLN A 65 6.90 -12.72 -19.84
N ALA A 66 6.97 -13.86 -19.14
CA ALA A 66 5.76 -14.52 -18.63
C ALA A 66 5.01 -13.65 -17.60
N MET A 67 5.70 -12.87 -16.75
CA MET A 67 5.04 -11.90 -15.87
C MET A 67 4.42 -10.73 -16.64
N GLN A 68 5.04 -10.28 -17.74
CA GLN A 68 4.50 -9.26 -18.64
C GLN A 68 3.21 -9.76 -19.31
N GLU A 69 3.23 -10.97 -19.89
CA GLU A 69 2.08 -11.62 -20.52
C GLU A 69 0.91 -11.80 -19.54
N LEU A 70 1.18 -12.34 -18.34
CA LEU A 70 0.19 -12.48 -17.26
C LEU A 70 -0.36 -11.12 -16.77
N SER A 71 0.37 -10.02 -16.94
CA SER A 71 -0.05 -8.70 -16.44
C SER A 71 -1.22 -8.13 -17.25
N ALA A 72 -1.30 -8.45 -18.54
CA ALA A 72 -2.42 -8.07 -19.40
C ALA A 72 -3.76 -8.64 -18.90
N GLU A 73 -3.74 -9.89 -18.39
CA GLU A 73 -4.94 -10.57 -17.87
C GLU A 73 -5.54 -9.91 -16.61
N LEU A 74 -4.76 -9.13 -15.86
CA LEU A 74 -5.21 -8.49 -14.61
C LEU A 74 -6.44 -7.59 -14.84
N THR A 75 -6.46 -6.90 -15.99
CA THR A 75 -7.54 -5.97 -16.38
C THR A 75 -8.88 -6.66 -16.68
N HIS A 76 -8.87 -7.98 -16.91
CA HIS A 76 -10.06 -8.76 -17.23
C HIS A 76 -10.75 -9.35 -15.98
N HIS A 77 -10.13 -9.27 -14.81
CA HIS A 77 -10.64 -9.90 -13.60
C HIS A 77 -11.48 -8.93 -12.77
N THR A 78 -12.79 -9.16 -12.66
CA THR A 78 -13.76 -8.24 -12.01
C THR A 78 -13.46 -7.83 -10.56
N ARG A 79 -12.65 -8.61 -9.83
CA ARG A 79 -12.14 -8.23 -8.50
C ARG A 79 -11.03 -7.17 -8.59
N LEU A 80 -10.19 -7.24 -9.61
CA LEU A 80 -9.02 -6.36 -9.79
C LEU A 80 -9.40 -5.05 -10.50
N THR A 81 -10.60 -4.95 -11.05
CA THR A 81 -11.17 -3.73 -11.63
C THR A 81 -11.94 -2.89 -10.60
N THR A 82 -11.76 -3.09 -9.30
CA THR A 82 -12.26 -2.13 -8.29
C THR A 82 -11.27 -0.97 -8.14
N PRO A 83 -11.71 0.24 -7.75
CA PRO A 83 -10.91 1.45 -7.92
C PRO A 83 -9.54 1.48 -7.22
N GLY A 84 -9.36 0.77 -6.10
CA GLY A 84 -8.04 0.64 -5.48
C GLY A 84 -7.14 -0.35 -6.22
N TYR A 85 -7.68 -1.51 -6.60
CA TYR A 85 -6.94 -2.56 -7.29
C TYR A 85 -6.59 -2.22 -8.73
N GLU A 86 -7.48 -1.51 -9.44
CA GLU A 86 -7.28 -1.08 -10.82
C GLU A 86 -6.00 -0.22 -10.94
N LYS A 87 -5.79 0.70 -9.99
CA LYS A 87 -4.60 1.56 -9.95
C LYS A 87 -3.33 0.78 -9.64
N SER A 88 -3.32 -0.06 -8.60
CA SER A 88 -2.14 -0.89 -8.29
C SER A 88 -1.82 -1.91 -9.40
N ALA A 89 -2.83 -2.45 -10.08
CA ALA A 89 -2.64 -3.29 -11.26
C ALA A 89 -2.06 -2.48 -12.43
N GLY A 90 -2.55 -1.27 -12.69
CA GLY A 90 -2.00 -0.36 -13.70
C GLY A 90 -0.52 -0.03 -13.45
N VAL A 91 -0.15 0.35 -12.23
CA VAL A 91 1.26 0.58 -11.83
C VAL A 91 2.10 -0.68 -12.02
N PHE A 92 1.59 -1.85 -11.64
CA PHE A 92 2.30 -3.12 -11.84
C PHE A 92 2.52 -3.44 -13.33
N ILE A 93 1.50 -3.27 -14.17
CA ILE A 93 1.57 -3.49 -15.63
C ILE A 93 2.61 -2.55 -16.25
N GLU A 94 2.57 -1.25 -15.96
CA GLU A 94 3.55 -0.29 -16.47
C GLU A 94 4.98 -0.69 -16.07
N ASN A 95 5.18 -0.98 -14.78
CA ASN A 95 6.50 -1.30 -14.25
C ASN A 95 7.05 -2.62 -14.78
N ILE A 96 6.25 -3.69 -14.90
CA ILE A 96 6.75 -4.98 -15.43
C ILE A 96 7.10 -4.91 -16.92
N ASN A 97 6.37 -4.12 -17.72
CA ASN A 97 6.75 -3.80 -19.10
C ASN A 97 8.13 -3.13 -19.14
N ARG A 98 8.33 -2.08 -18.32
CA ARG A 98 9.61 -1.36 -18.24
C ARG A 98 10.77 -2.23 -17.74
N VAL A 99 10.51 -3.16 -16.82
CA VAL A 99 11.49 -4.15 -16.35
C VAL A 99 11.92 -5.08 -17.49
N HIS A 100 10.94 -5.66 -18.21
CA HIS A 100 11.19 -6.55 -19.34
C HIS A 100 12.02 -5.85 -20.41
N ASP A 101 11.56 -4.67 -20.86
CA ASP A 101 12.21 -3.93 -21.93
C ASP A 101 13.63 -3.48 -21.54
N ALA A 102 13.83 -3.02 -20.30
CA ALA A 102 15.16 -2.69 -19.79
C ALA A 102 16.08 -3.93 -19.72
N PHE A 103 15.55 -5.12 -19.44
CA PHE A 103 16.35 -6.35 -19.38
C PHE A 103 16.79 -6.81 -20.78
N GLU A 104 15.85 -6.85 -21.73
CA GLU A 104 16.10 -7.29 -23.11
C GLU A 104 17.08 -6.36 -23.86
N HIS A 105 17.02 -5.05 -23.61
CA HIS A 105 17.99 -4.09 -24.17
C HIS A 105 19.34 -4.07 -23.42
N GLY A 106 19.59 -5.03 -22.52
CA GLY A 106 20.86 -5.20 -21.82
C GLY A 106 21.08 -4.27 -20.63
N HIS A 107 20.12 -3.42 -20.27
CA HIS A 107 20.18 -2.54 -19.10
C HIS A 107 19.89 -3.29 -17.77
N LYS A 108 20.45 -4.49 -17.61
CA LYS A 108 20.13 -5.44 -16.53
C LYS A 108 20.24 -4.86 -15.12
N ALA A 109 21.22 -4.00 -14.86
CA ALA A 109 21.39 -3.34 -13.55
C ALA A 109 20.30 -2.29 -13.25
N TYR A 110 19.68 -1.70 -14.28
CA TYR A 110 18.49 -0.85 -14.14
C TYR A 110 17.24 -1.70 -13.97
N ALA A 111 17.08 -2.75 -14.79
CA ALA A 111 15.99 -3.72 -14.67
C ALA A 111 15.95 -4.40 -13.28
N TYR A 112 17.10 -4.66 -12.66
CA TYR A 112 17.22 -5.17 -11.28
C TYR A 112 16.61 -4.22 -10.23
N ARG A 113 16.82 -2.90 -10.38
CA ARG A 113 16.22 -1.91 -9.46
C ARG A 113 14.71 -1.83 -9.70
N LEU A 114 14.31 -1.69 -10.97
CA LEU A 114 12.91 -1.66 -11.37
C LEU A 114 12.13 -2.90 -10.91
N VAL A 115 12.68 -4.12 -11.02
CA VAL A 115 11.93 -5.33 -10.64
C VAL A 115 11.70 -5.39 -9.14
N ARG A 116 12.68 -5.01 -8.32
CA ARG A 116 12.52 -4.91 -6.86
C ARG A 116 11.44 -3.90 -6.48
N SER A 117 11.40 -2.77 -7.20
CA SER A 117 10.36 -1.76 -7.08
C SER A 117 8.98 -2.28 -7.51
N THR A 118 8.93 -3.05 -8.60
CA THR A 118 7.69 -3.65 -9.13
C THR A 118 7.02 -4.59 -8.12
N LEU A 119 7.80 -5.29 -7.29
CA LEU A 119 7.27 -6.11 -6.18
C LEU A 119 6.59 -5.27 -5.08
N HIS A 120 6.92 -3.98 -4.96
CA HIS A 120 6.17 -3.09 -4.09
C HIS A 120 4.74 -2.87 -4.60
N ALA A 121 4.50 -2.83 -5.92
CA ALA A 121 3.13 -2.74 -6.44
C ALA A 121 2.28 -3.98 -6.07
N CYS A 122 2.88 -5.18 -6.06
CA CYS A 122 2.24 -6.39 -5.51
C CYS A 122 1.88 -6.21 -4.03
N SER A 123 2.81 -5.66 -3.24
CA SER A 123 2.63 -5.45 -1.80
C SER A 123 1.57 -4.39 -1.50
N SER A 124 1.59 -3.27 -2.22
CA SER A 124 0.61 -2.20 -2.13
C SER A 124 -0.79 -2.73 -2.43
N CYS A 125 -0.95 -3.47 -3.54
CA CYS A 125 -2.17 -4.21 -3.87
C CYS A 125 -2.60 -5.16 -2.72
N HIS A 126 -1.71 -6.04 -2.26
CA HIS A 126 -2.04 -7.04 -1.24
C HIS A 126 -2.38 -6.46 0.16
N THR A 127 -2.00 -5.20 0.44
CA THR A 127 -2.30 -4.52 1.71
C THR A 127 -3.58 -3.67 1.68
N GLN A 128 -4.27 -3.58 0.54
CA GLN A 128 -5.55 -2.87 0.41
C GLN A 128 -6.74 -3.56 1.10
N GLU A 129 -6.62 -4.86 1.39
CA GLU A 129 -7.64 -5.70 2.01
C GLU A 129 -7.16 -6.17 3.39
N LYS A 130 -8.09 -6.30 4.33
CA LYS A 130 -7.87 -7.05 5.57
C LYS A 130 -7.37 -8.47 5.25
N SER A 131 -6.49 -9.01 6.10
CA SER A 131 -5.96 -10.38 5.96
C SER A 131 -7.08 -11.41 5.84
N MET A 132 -7.24 -11.98 4.65
CA MET A 132 -8.09 -13.15 4.43
C MET A 132 -7.23 -14.40 4.58
N LYS A 133 -7.63 -15.33 5.45
CA LYS A 133 -6.95 -16.64 5.65
C LYS A 133 -6.99 -17.57 4.41
N SER A 134 -7.48 -17.10 3.27
CA SER A 134 -7.86 -17.91 2.10
C SER A 134 -6.70 -18.30 1.18
N MET A 135 -5.45 -18.07 1.57
CA MET A 135 -4.28 -18.28 0.72
C MET A 135 -3.19 -19.03 1.50
N HIS A 136 -3.33 -20.35 1.57
CA HIS A 136 -2.34 -21.24 2.16
C HIS A 136 -1.32 -21.69 1.10
N TRP A 137 -0.14 -21.08 1.14
CA TRP A 137 1.02 -21.50 0.36
C TRP A 137 1.93 -22.40 1.20
N ASP A 138 2.38 -23.51 0.62
CA ASP A 138 3.47 -24.30 1.20
C ASP A 138 4.82 -23.81 0.67
N PHE A 139 5.49 -22.99 1.48
CA PHE A 139 6.84 -22.49 1.20
C PHE A 139 7.95 -23.48 1.56
N SER A 140 7.65 -24.65 2.14
CA SER A 140 8.67 -25.60 2.60
C SER A 140 9.53 -26.19 1.48
N SER A 141 8.98 -26.23 0.26
CA SER A 141 9.64 -26.68 -0.97
C SER A 141 10.37 -25.58 -1.74
N MET A 142 10.24 -24.31 -1.33
CA MET A 142 10.76 -23.17 -2.08
C MET A 142 12.19 -22.80 -1.67
N ASN A 143 13.01 -22.42 -2.64
CA ASN A 143 14.37 -21.93 -2.39
C ASN A 143 14.35 -20.47 -1.90
N LEU A 144 14.07 -20.29 -0.60
CA LEU A 144 13.94 -18.98 0.01
C LEU A 144 15.26 -18.16 -0.04
N PRO A 145 15.19 -16.81 -0.09
CA PRO A 145 16.36 -15.95 -0.01
C PRO A 145 17.21 -16.21 1.24
N LYS A 146 18.53 -15.99 1.13
CA LYS A 146 19.47 -16.29 2.24
C LYS A 146 19.34 -15.35 3.44
N LYS A 147 19.05 -14.05 3.22
CA LYS A 147 18.92 -13.07 4.31
C LYS A 147 17.51 -13.10 4.89
N VAL A 148 17.40 -12.98 6.22
CA VAL A 148 16.11 -12.94 6.95
C VAL A 148 15.19 -11.82 6.44
N LEU A 149 15.75 -10.65 6.12
CA LEU A 149 15.00 -9.52 5.57
C LEU A 149 14.46 -9.80 4.16
N ASP A 150 15.26 -10.41 3.29
CA ASP A 150 14.83 -10.79 1.94
C ASP A 150 13.74 -11.88 1.99
N GLN A 151 13.82 -12.83 2.94
CA GLN A 151 12.71 -13.76 3.22
C GLN A 151 11.45 -13.01 3.65
N ALA A 152 11.56 -12.05 4.57
CA ALA A 152 10.43 -11.25 5.04
C ALA A 152 9.77 -10.49 3.88
N ASN A 153 10.58 -9.86 3.03
CA ASN A 153 10.15 -9.13 1.84
C ASN A 153 9.47 -10.05 0.82
N LEU A 154 9.97 -11.27 0.60
CA LEU A 154 9.31 -12.25 -0.26
C LEU A 154 7.94 -12.63 0.31
N TYR A 155 7.87 -13.04 1.58
CA TYR A 155 6.61 -13.38 2.24
C TYR A 155 5.59 -12.24 2.20
N TYR A 156 6.03 -11.00 2.43
CA TYR A 156 5.18 -9.80 2.37
C TYR A 156 4.63 -9.57 0.97
N THR A 157 5.48 -9.66 -0.05
CA THR A 157 5.12 -9.53 -1.47
C THR A 157 4.02 -10.51 -1.88
N VAL A 158 4.07 -11.75 -1.37
CA VAL A 158 3.16 -12.85 -1.75
C VAL A 158 1.97 -13.06 -0.80
N ARG A 159 1.63 -12.04 0.01
CA ARG A 159 0.51 -12.05 0.99
C ARG A 159 0.69 -13.02 2.18
N GLY A 160 1.89 -13.57 2.37
CA GLY A 160 2.29 -14.41 3.52
C GLY A 160 2.58 -13.59 4.77
N PHE A 161 1.61 -12.77 5.21
CA PHE A 161 1.84 -11.72 6.21
C PHE A 161 2.21 -12.24 7.61
N GLU A 162 1.77 -13.42 8.03
CA GLU A 162 2.16 -14.01 9.33
C GLU A 162 3.64 -14.45 9.34
N GLN A 163 4.10 -15.03 8.22
CA GLN A 163 5.50 -15.39 8.02
C GLN A 163 6.38 -14.14 7.89
N ALA A 164 5.93 -13.14 7.11
CA ALA A 164 6.60 -11.85 6.97
C ALA A 164 6.78 -11.16 8.32
N TRP A 165 5.70 -11.02 9.09
CA TRP A 165 5.69 -10.49 10.45
C TRP A 165 6.72 -11.17 11.35
N THR A 166 6.75 -12.51 11.33
CA THR A 166 7.71 -13.30 12.12
C THR A 166 9.16 -12.99 11.73
N ARG A 167 9.45 -12.86 10.43
CA ARG A 167 10.80 -12.56 9.93
C ARG A 167 11.22 -11.10 10.15
N TYR A 168 10.34 -10.12 9.96
CA TYR A 168 10.64 -8.72 10.29
C TYR A 168 10.89 -8.56 11.80
N LYS A 169 10.12 -9.23 12.66
CA LYS A 169 10.41 -9.27 14.11
C LYS A 169 11.80 -9.82 14.42
N GLU A 170 12.24 -10.86 13.70
CA GLU A 170 13.61 -11.39 13.83
C GLU A 170 14.68 -10.36 13.41
N VAL A 171 14.46 -9.63 12.31
CA VAL A 171 15.36 -8.54 11.87
C VAL A 171 15.50 -7.48 12.98
N VAL A 172 14.38 -6.93 13.47
CA VAL A 172 14.40 -5.91 14.53
C VAL A 172 15.02 -6.44 15.83
N SER A 173 14.62 -7.63 16.28
CA SER A 173 15.03 -8.19 17.59
C SER A 173 16.50 -8.67 17.61
N SER A 174 17.13 -8.80 16.44
CA SER A 174 18.55 -9.16 16.27
C SER A 174 19.45 -7.97 15.94
N TYR A 175 18.90 -6.76 15.82
CA TYR A 175 19.67 -5.53 15.66
C TYR A 175 20.65 -5.34 16.84
N GLY A 176 21.87 -4.90 16.53
CA GLY A 176 22.99 -4.78 17.47
C GLY A 176 23.60 -6.12 17.92
N LYS A 177 23.05 -7.27 17.51
CA LYS A 177 23.54 -8.62 17.84
C LYS A 177 24.03 -9.41 16.62
N LYS A 178 23.19 -9.49 15.57
CA LYS A 178 23.51 -10.18 14.31
C LYS A 178 23.83 -9.20 13.16
N HIS A 179 23.33 -7.97 13.24
CA HIS A 179 23.54 -6.92 12.25
C HIS A 179 23.38 -5.54 12.89
N SER A 180 23.79 -4.48 12.19
CA SER A 180 23.65 -3.09 12.65
C SER A 180 23.31 -2.14 11.48
N ASN A 181 22.53 -2.63 10.52
CA ASN A 181 22.13 -1.83 9.36
C ASN A 181 20.84 -1.05 9.69
N ASN A 182 20.93 0.28 9.71
CA ASN A 182 19.79 1.15 10.00
C ASN A 182 18.68 1.02 8.95
N HIS A 183 19.02 0.81 7.68
CA HIS A 183 18.02 0.66 6.62
C HIS A 183 17.23 -0.64 6.76
N ASP A 184 17.91 -1.75 7.07
CA ASP A 184 17.27 -3.05 7.33
C ASP A 184 16.35 -2.99 8.56
N LEU A 185 16.71 -2.19 9.57
CA LEU A 185 15.90 -1.94 10.77
C LEU A 185 14.67 -1.10 10.45
N ASP A 186 14.82 0.01 9.74
CA ASP A 186 13.73 0.93 9.37
C ASP A 186 12.71 0.22 8.48
N GLN A 187 13.18 -0.45 7.42
CA GLN A 187 12.33 -1.26 6.54
C GLN A 187 11.54 -2.33 7.31
N ALA A 188 12.17 -2.99 8.29
CA ALA A 188 11.47 -4.00 9.10
C ALA A 188 10.44 -3.39 10.05
N LEU A 189 10.72 -2.24 10.66
CA LEU A 189 9.77 -1.51 11.52
C LEU A 189 8.55 -1.01 10.73
N ASP A 190 8.79 -0.41 9.56
CA ASP A 190 7.75 0.06 8.64
C ASP A 190 6.85 -1.06 8.15
N ARG A 191 7.43 -2.18 7.72
CA ARG A 191 6.64 -3.32 7.21
C ARG A 191 5.81 -3.98 8.32
N LEU A 192 6.28 -3.99 9.56
CA LEU A 192 5.47 -4.39 10.72
C LEU A 192 4.32 -3.40 10.97
N LEU A 193 4.55 -2.09 10.85
CA LEU A 193 3.51 -1.07 10.99
C LEU A 193 2.42 -1.25 9.92
N ILE A 194 2.80 -1.42 8.64
CA ILE A 194 1.87 -1.65 7.54
C ILE A 194 1.05 -2.94 7.74
N ILE A 195 1.70 -4.05 8.14
CA ILE A 195 0.99 -5.32 8.41
C ILE A 195 -0.05 -5.13 9.52
N ALA A 196 0.31 -4.49 10.63
CA ALA A 196 -0.64 -4.30 11.73
C ALA A 196 -1.82 -3.37 11.37
N LEU A 197 -1.55 -2.26 10.66
CA LEU A 197 -2.54 -1.20 10.42
C LEU A 197 -3.35 -1.38 9.12
N ARG A 198 -2.68 -1.67 7.99
CA ARG A 198 -3.37 -1.91 6.71
C ARG A 198 -3.98 -3.32 6.64
N VAL A 199 -3.26 -4.35 7.10
CA VAL A 199 -3.65 -5.75 6.88
C VAL A 199 -4.43 -6.37 8.03
N ASP A 200 -3.93 -6.31 9.27
CA ASP A 200 -4.58 -7.00 10.40
C ASP A 200 -5.73 -6.20 11.01
N ARG A 201 -5.67 -4.87 10.88
CA ARG A 201 -6.55 -3.89 11.53
C ARG A 201 -6.38 -3.81 13.05
N ASP A 202 -5.17 -4.08 13.52
CA ASP A 202 -4.84 -4.23 14.94
C ASP A 202 -3.65 -3.34 15.34
N PRO A 203 -3.88 -2.07 15.73
CA PRO A 203 -2.83 -1.19 16.23
C PRO A 203 -2.13 -1.75 17.50
N LYS A 204 -2.86 -2.53 18.31
CA LYS A 204 -2.32 -3.16 19.52
C LYS A 204 -1.26 -4.21 19.20
N LYS A 205 -1.40 -4.94 18.09
CA LYS A 205 -0.43 -5.95 17.63
C LYS A 205 0.99 -5.37 17.49
N VAL A 206 1.12 -4.21 16.83
CA VAL A 206 2.41 -3.53 16.68
C VAL A 206 2.80 -2.75 17.93
N ARG A 207 1.87 -2.12 18.65
CA ARG A 207 2.19 -1.44 19.93
C ARG A 207 2.86 -2.41 20.91
N THR A 208 2.24 -3.55 21.19
CA THR A 208 2.76 -4.55 22.12
C THR A 208 4.08 -5.16 21.65
N PHE A 209 4.34 -5.20 20.34
CA PHE A 209 5.67 -5.56 19.84
C PHE A 209 6.72 -4.49 20.17
N LEU A 210 6.44 -3.21 19.88
CA LEU A 210 7.37 -2.10 20.13
C LEU A 210 7.64 -1.90 21.63
N GLU A 211 6.60 -1.98 22.47
CA GLU A 211 6.70 -1.98 23.94
C GLU A 211 7.58 -3.16 24.43
N GLY A 212 7.48 -4.31 23.77
CA GLY A 212 8.28 -5.51 24.05
C GLY A 212 9.75 -5.45 23.62
N LEU A 213 10.20 -4.42 22.88
CA LEU A 213 11.62 -4.28 22.50
C LEU A 213 12.51 -3.92 23.70
N GLY A 214 11.95 -3.27 24.72
CA GLY A 214 12.56 -3.08 26.04
C GLY A 214 14.03 -2.59 25.99
N PRO A 215 15.00 -3.35 26.53
CA PRO A 215 16.40 -2.93 26.66
C PRO A 215 17.23 -3.06 25.36
N LEU A 216 16.59 -3.29 24.21
CA LEU A 216 17.29 -3.34 22.92
C LEU A 216 17.93 -1.97 22.63
N LYS A 217 19.27 -1.94 22.47
CA LYS A 217 20.03 -0.72 22.18
C LYS A 217 19.85 -0.27 20.73
N LEU A 218 18.64 0.18 20.39
CA LEU A 218 18.35 0.87 19.14
C LEU A 218 19.04 2.25 19.13
N PRO A 219 19.42 2.79 17.96
CA PRO A 219 19.85 4.18 17.82
C PRO A 219 18.77 5.16 18.31
N ALA A 220 19.18 6.32 18.83
CA ALA A 220 18.28 7.30 19.45
C ALA A 220 17.13 7.76 18.53
N TYR A 221 17.37 7.84 17.21
CA TYR A 221 16.35 8.09 16.20
C TYR A 221 15.16 7.11 16.31
N PHE A 222 15.44 5.80 16.23
CA PHE A 222 14.43 4.74 16.32
C PHE A 222 13.78 4.65 17.71
N GLN A 223 14.51 5.00 18.78
CA GLN A 223 13.91 5.08 20.13
C GLN A 223 12.82 6.17 20.18
N ASN A 224 13.12 7.36 19.66
CA ASN A 224 12.17 8.49 19.60
C ASN A 224 10.99 8.19 18.67
N GLN A 225 11.25 7.64 17.48
CA GLN A 225 10.24 7.18 16.52
C GLN A 225 9.30 6.15 17.16
N ASN A 226 9.83 5.10 17.80
CA ASN A 226 9.03 4.08 18.45
C ASN A 226 8.19 4.64 19.62
N ALA A 227 8.72 5.59 20.40
CA ALA A 227 7.96 6.23 21.48
C ALA A 227 6.77 7.05 20.94
N GLN A 228 6.97 7.81 19.86
CA GLN A 228 5.89 8.54 19.17
C GLN A 228 4.87 7.58 18.56
N TRP A 229 5.33 6.48 17.95
CA TRP A 229 4.46 5.46 17.38
C TRP A 229 3.61 4.77 18.45
N ILE A 230 4.20 4.33 19.57
CA ILE A 230 3.47 3.74 20.69
C ILE A 230 2.37 4.69 21.19
N THR A 231 2.66 5.98 21.32
CA THR A 231 1.67 7.00 21.74
C THR A 231 0.52 7.12 20.74
N GLU A 232 0.79 7.18 19.44
CA GLU A 232 -0.26 7.26 18.40
C GLU A 232 -1.09 5.97 18.34
N LEU A 233 -0.46 4.79 18.43
CA LEU A 233 -1.15 3.50 18.46
C LEU A 233 -2.08 3.39 19.69
N GLN A 234 -1.67 3.90 20.85
CA GLN A 234 -2.53 4.01 22.04
C GLN A 234 -3.72 4.96 21.86
N ASN A 235 -3.64 5.93 20.95
CA ASN A 235 -4.77 6.77 20.58
C ASN A 235 -5.69 6.02 19.60
N LEU A 236 -5.14 5.43 18.55
CA LEU A 236 -5.88 4.65 17.56
C LEU A 236 -6.59 3.40 18.15
N GLU A 237 -6.10 2.82 19.25
CA GLU A 237 -6.83 1.75 19.96
C GLU A 237 -8.12 2.24 20.66
N LYS A 238 -8.22 3.54 20.94
CA LYS A 238 -9.43 4.17 21.52
C LYS A 238 -10.36 4.67 20.41
N GLU A 239 -9.81 5.03 19.26
CA GLU A 239 -10.55 5.37 18.04
C GLU A 239 -11.31 4.14 17.51
N GLN A 240 -12.63 4.18 17.55
CA GLN A 240 -13.48 3.13 16.95
C GLN A 240 -13.60 3.30 15.42
N GLY A 241 -12.52 3.67 14.74
CA GLY A 241 -12.51 4.17 13.36
C GLY A 241 -13.11 3.22 12.32
N TYR A 242 -12.93 1.91 12.49
CA TYR A 242 -13.49 0.91 11.58
C TYR A 242 -15.02 0.92 11.50
N GLN A 243 -15.73 1.49 12.48
CA GLN A 243 -17.20 1.68 12.41
C GLN A 243 -17.63 2.65 11.29
N PHE A 244 -16.69 3.44 10.75
CA PHE A 244 -16.97 4.36 9.65
C PHE A 244 -16.99 3.66 8.27
N LEU A 245 -16.46 2.44 8.13
CA LEU A 245 -16.47 1.68 6.87
C LEU A 245 -17.90 1.40 6.36
N ASP A 246 -18.85 1.22 7.28
CA ASP A 246 -20.27 0.99 6.96
C ASP A 246 -21.04 2.29 6.65
N LYS A 247 -20.43 3.47 6.81
CA LYS A 247 -21.10 4.78 6.62
C LYS A 247 -21.07 5.23 5.16
N THR A 248 -21.82 6.29 4.84
CA THR A 248 -21.82 6.92 3.51
C THR A 248 -20.47 7.58 3.22
N GLY A 249 -20.15 7.75 1.93
CA GLY A 249 -18.91 8.40 1.48
C GLY A 249 -18.56 9.69 2.22
N PRO A 250 -19.45 10.71 2.27
CA PRO A 250 -19.18 11.96 2.96
C PRO A 250 -18.94 11.82 4.48
N ALA A 251 -19.59 10.86 5.14
CA ALA A 251 -19.40 10.61 6.57
C ALA A 251 -18.07 9.90 6.86
N PHE A 252 -17.66 8.98 6.00
CA PHE A 252 -16.33 8.36 6.06
C PHE A 252 -15.23 9.41 5.75
N GLU A 253 -15.40 10.23 4.71
CA GLU A 253 -14.46 11.30 4.36
C GLU A 253 -14.29 12.31 5.50
N SER A 254 -15.38 12.72 6.17
CA SER A 254 -15.30 13.62 7.33
C SER A 254 -14.42 13.05 8.44
N TYR A 255 -14.55 11.74 8.72
CA TYR A 255 -13.70 11.07 9.72
C TYR A 255 -12.22 11.03 9.30
N ILE A 256 -11.93 10.74 8.03
CA ILE A 256 -10.57 10.83 7.48
C ILE A 256 -10.02 12.26 7.61
N ASN A 257 -10.79 13.29 7.18
CA ASN A 257 -10.40 14.70 7.30
C ASN A 257 -10.02 15.09 8.75
N ASP A 258 -10.75 14.62 9.75
CA ASP A 258 -10.47 14.90 11.17
C ASP A 258 -9.22 14.17 11.70
N LEU A 259 -8.93 12.95 11.22
CA LEU A 259 -7.64 12.29 11.50
C LEU A 259 -6.47 13.14 10.95
N TYR A 260 -6.51 13.51 9.66
CA TYR A 260 -5.40 14.20 8.99
C TYR A 260 -5.19 15.63 9.49
N ARG A 261 -6.24 16.34 9.93
CA ARG A 261 -6.16 17.68 10.57
C ARG A 261 -5.20 17.76 11.76
N SER A 262 -4.88 16.63 12.38
CA SER A 262 -3.95 16.52 13.50
C SER A 262 -2.49 16.18 13.11
N VAL A 263 -2.26 15.77 11.86
CA VAL A 263 -0.98 15.24 11.38
C VAL A 263 -0.43 15.82 10.07
N TYR A 264 -1.23 16.55 9.30
CA TYR A 264 -0.84 17.08 7.98
C TYR A 264 -1.05 18.61 7.90
N PRO A 265 -0.14 19.38 7.28
CA PRO A 265 1.13 18.96 6.66
C PRO A 265 2.23 18.61 7.67
N PHE A 266 2.01 18.87 8.97
CA PHE A 266 2.97 18.55 10.03
C PHE A 266 2.26 17.92 11.24
N ALA A 267 2.91 16.94 11.87
CA ALA A 267 2.44 16.31 13.09
C ALA A 267 2.37 17.28 14.27
N ARG A 268 1.19 17.39 14.90
CA ARG A 268 1.07 18.08 16.19
C ARG A 268 1.84 17.32 17.28
N PRO A 269 2.30 17.99 18.36
CA PRO A 269 3.00 17.32 19.45
C PRO A 269 2.24 16.11 19.99
N GLY A 270 2.94 14.98 20.14
CA GLY A 270 2.35 13.71 20.59
C GLY A 270 1.54 12.95 19.55
N ARG A 271 1.51 13.41 18.27
CA ARG A 271 0.94 12.66 17.15
C ARG A 271 2.03 12.09 16.24
N SER A 272 1.69 11.05 15.46
CA SER A 272 2.58 10.50 14.42
C SER A 272 1.88 10.43 13.07
N GLN A 273 2.37 11.25 12.12
CA GLN A 273 1.86 11.31 10.75
C GLN A 273 1.89 9.95 10.06
N LYS A 274 3.03 9.25 10.09
CA LYS A 274 3.18 7.93 9.47
C LYS A 274 2.16 6.92 9.98
N VAL A 275 2.00 6.81 11.31
CA VAL A 275 1.05 5.86 11.93
C VAL A 275 -0.41 6.19 11.56
N VAL A 276 -0.80 7.48 11.55
CA VAL A 276 -2.16 7.88 11.15
C VAL A 276 -2.40 7.65 9.66
N MET A 277 -1.46 8.02 8.80
CA MET A 277 -1.57 7.82 7.36
C MET A 277 -1.62 6.32 7.00
N GLU A 278 -0.83 5.47 7.65
CA GLU A 278 -0.86 4.02 7.48
C GLU A 278 -2.24 3.42 7.83
N TYR A 279 -2.76 3.78 9.01
CA TYR A 279 -4.09 3.36 9.47
C TYR A 279 -5.20 3.81 8.50
N ALA A 280 -5.20 5.09 8.15
CA ALA A 280 -6.22 5.68 7.29
C ALA A 280 -6.15 5.20 5.85
N THR A 281 -4.96 5.10 5.27
CA THR A 281 -4.74 4.57 3.90
C THR A 281 -5.35 3.19 3.75
N GLY A 282 -5.07 2.30 4.69
CA GLY A 282 -5.69 0.98 4.68
C GLY A 282 -7.22 1.06 4.74
N MET A 283 -7.81 1.84 5.66
CA MET A 283 -9.28 1.98 5.74
C MET A 283 -9.86 2.54 4.43
N MET A 284 -9.22 3.53 3.82
CA MET A 284 -9.67 4.13 2.56
C MET A 284 -9.66 3.09 1.43
N PHE A 285 -8.60 2.29 1.30
CA PHE A 285 -8.56 1.18 0.34
C PHE A 285 -9.69 0.17 0.53
N GLU A 286 -9.96 -0.23 1.77
CA GLU A 286 -11.06 -1.15 2.10
C GLU A 286 -12.44 -0.54 1.79
N PHE A 287 -12.60 0.76 2.02
CA PHE A 287 -13.81 1.50 1.65
C PHE A 287 -14.01 1.54 0.13
N ILE A 288 -13.03 2.04 -0.64
CA ILE A 288 -13.20 2.26 -2.09
C ILE A 288 -13.35 0.96 -2.88
N ASN A 289 -12.74 -0.14 -2.43
CA ASN A 289 -12.86 -1.43 -3.09
C ASN A 289 -14.20 -2.13 -2.81
N ASN A 290 -14.79 -1.92 -1.63
CA ASN A 290 -16.09 -2.49 -1.27
C ASN A 290 -17.28 -1.58 -1.64
N ARG A 291 -17.05 -0.27 -1.82
CA ARG A 291 -18.07 0.75 -2.06
C ARG A 291 -17.69 1.71 -3.19
N PRO A 292 -17.42 1.22 -4.41
CA PRO A 292 -16.91 2.05 -5.52
C PRO A 292 -17.84 3.20 -5.92
N GLN A 293 -19.15 3.10 -5.64
CA GLN A 293 -20.13 4.15 -5.87
C GLN A 293 -20.12 5.28 -4.83
N ASP A 294 -19.55 5.05 -3.64
CA ASP A 294 -19.54 6.00 -2.52
C ASP A 294 -18.21 6.78 -2.43
N ILE A 295 -17.32 6.63 -3.42
CA ILE A 295 -16.03 7.33 -3.47
C ILE A 295 -16.27 8.83 -3.60
N THR A 296 -15.60 9.60 -2.75
CA THR A 296 -15.60 11.06 -2.82
C THR A 296 -14.24 11.59 -3.27
N GLN A 297 -14.22 12.85 -3.70
CA GLN A 297 -13.01 13.51 -4.15
C GLN A 297 -11.96 13.64 -3.04
N GLY A 298 -12.37 13.88 -1.79
CA GLY A 298 -11.45 13.97 -0.65
C GLY A 298 -10.77 12.64 -0.30
N MET A 299 -11.41 11.49 -0.56
CA MET A 299 -10.75 10.19 -0.41
C MET A 299 -9.63 10.00 -1.44
N LEU A 300 -9.84 10.43 -2.68
CA LEU A 300 -8.80 10.35 -3.72
C LEU A 300 -7.64 11.30 -3.43
N TYR A 301 -7.93 12.50 -2.90
CA TYR A 301 -6.90 13.42 -2.39
C TYR A 301 -6.04 12.76 -1.31
N TRP A 302 -6.66 12.21 -0.25
CA TRP A 302 -5.92 11.63 0.86
C TRP A 302 -5.22 10.32 0.51
N LEU A 303 -5.79 9.47 -0.35
CA LEU A 303 -5.07 8.33 -0.91
C LEU A 303 -3.87 8.79 -1.74
N GLY A 304 -4.03 9.83 -2.57
CA GLY A 304 -2.94 10.43 -3.33
C GLY A 304 -1.79 10.88 -2.45
N VAL A 305 -2.06 11.85 -1.55
CA VAL A 305 -1.07 12.39 -0.60
C VAL A 305 -0.44 11.29 0.25
N SER A 306 -1.22 10.35 0.78
CA SER A 306 -0.66 9.33 1.69
C SER A 306 0.26 8.34 0.99
N ASN A 307 -0.01 7.93 -0.26
CA ASN A 307 0.93 7.08 -0.97
C ASN A 307 2.17 7.87 -1.43
N LEU A 308 2.07 9.17 -1.73
CA LEU A 308 3.25 10.03 -1.97
C LEU A 308 4.14 10.19 -0.72
N GLU A 309 3.55 10.30 0.47
CA GLU A 309 4.26 10.52 1.73
C GLU A 309 4.78 9.23 2.39
N LEU A 310 4.16 8.07 2.09
CA LEU A 310 4.49 6.78 2.73
C LEU A 310 5.34 5.86 1.86
N ASP A 311 5.18 5.90 0.53
CA ASP A 311 5.90 5.00 -0.37
C ASP A 311 7.25 5.60 -0.81
N GLU A 312 8.21 4.72 -1.11
CA GLU A 312 9.48 5.13 -1.72
C GLU A 312 9.23 5.68 -3.14
N PHE A 313 10.09 6.59 -3.62
CA PHE A 313 9.91 7.39 -4.84
C PHE A 313 9.38 6.63 -6.08
N GLU A 314 9.82 5.39 -6.27
CA GLU A 314 9.46 4.57 -7.43
C GLU A 314 8.03 3.98 -7.35
N ALA A 315 7.42 3.96 -6.16
CA ALA A 315 6.04 3.53 -5.90
C ALA A 315 5.05 4.71 -5.79
N ALA A 316 5.55 5.96 -5.74
CA ALA A 316 4.77 7.19 -5.74
C ALA A 316 3.75 7.29 -6.89
N LEU A 317 3.98 6.57 -8.00
CA LEU A 317 3.07 6.42 -9.14
C LEU A 317 1.62 6.10 -8.71
N LEU A 318 1.41 5.34 -7.64
CA LEU A 318 0.07 5.04 -7.14
C LEU A 318 -0.61 6.29 -6.55
N GLY A 319 0.13 7.10 -5.78
CA GLY A 319 -0.33 8.38 -5.27
C GLY A 319 -0.67 9.35 -6.40
N GLU A 320 0.21 9.44 -7.39
CA GLU A 320 -0.02 10.26 -8.59
C GLU A 320 -1.30 9.85 -9.34
N GLN A 321 -1.56 8.55 -9.52
CA GLN A 321 -2.77 8.08 -10.19
C GLN A 321 -4.06 8.44 -9.42
N PHE A 322 -4.04 8.48 -8.09
CA PHE A 322 -5.18 8.94 -7.29
C PHE A 322 -5.38 10.47 -7.37
N LEU A 323 -4.31 11.25 -7.37
CA LEU A 323 -4.40 12.72 -7.57
C LEU A 323 -4.87 13.07 -8.97
N GLN A 324 -4.44 12.34 -10.00
CA GLN A 324 -4.94 12.48 -11.36
C GLN A 324 -6.45 12.18 -11.43
N ASP A 325 -6.91 11.06 -10.87
CA ASP A 325 -8.35 10.73 -10.78
C ASP A 325 -9.15 11.82 -10.04
N CYS A 326 -8.61 12.38 -8.95
CA CYS A 326 -9.21 13.48 -8.20
C CYS A 326 -9.44 14.73 -9.07
N ILE A 327 -8.49 15.05 -9.96
CA ILE A 327 -8.58 16.18 -10.90
C ILE A 327 -9.48 15.84 -12.09
N GLU A 328 -9.38 14.62 -12.62
CA GLU A 328 -10.01 14.21 -13.88
C GLU A 328 -11.50 13.89 -13.74
N LYS A 329 -11.89 13.08 -12.74
CA LYS A 329 -13.25 12.49 -12.63
C LYS A 329 -14.31 13.43 -12.05
N TYR A 330 -13.90 14.52 -11.40
CA TYR A 330 -14.79 15.45 -10.70
C TYR A 330 -14.86 16.81 -11.41
N ARG A 331 -15.91 17.58 -11.08
CA ARG A 331 -15.96 19.01 -11.44
C ARG A 331 -14.89 19.77 -10.63
N PRO A 332 -14.36 20.90 -11.12
CA PRO A 332 -13.44 21.73 -10.35
C PRO A 332 -14.04 22.16 -8.99
N THR A 333 -13.27 21.96 -7.94
CA THR A 333 -13.55 22.28 -6.53
C THR A 333 -12.26 22.71 -5.84
N LEU A 334 -12.32 23.22 -4.60
CA LEU A 334 -11.12 23.45 -3.79
C LEU A 334 -10.24 22.19 -3.64
N ILE A 335 -10.86 21.00 -3.51
CA ILE A 335 -10.15 19.72 -3.43
C ILE A 335 -9.42 19.41 -4.75
N SER A 336 -10.00 19.79 -5.91
CA SER A 336 -9.32 19.66 -7.21
C SER A 336 -8.03 20.47 -7.25
N HIS A 337 -8.03 21.68 -6.68
CA HIS A 337 -6.84 22.53 -6.59
C HIS A 337 -5.80 21.91 -5.64
N GLN A 338 -6.22 21.37 -4.50
CA GLN A 338 -5.32 20.66 -3.57
C GLN A 338 -4.68 19.42 -4.22
N CYS A 339 -5.45 18.63 -4.97
CA CYS A 339 -4.95 17.48 -5.72
C CYS A 339 -3.96 17.91 -6.82
N PHE A 340 -4.25 19.02 -7.49
CA PHE A 340 -3.35 19.59 -8.50
C PHE A 340 -2.04 20.07 -7.89
N THR A 341 -2.06 20.86 -6.81
CA THR A 341 -0.85 21.32 -6.12
C THR A 341 0.00 20.14 -5.64
N ALA A 342 -0.59 19.14 -4.98
CA ALA A 342 0.18 17.97 -4.53
C ALA A 342 0.84 17.17 -5.67
N LEU A 343 0.17 17.05 -6.82
CA LEU A 343 0.71 16.36 -8.01
C LEU A 343 1.79 17.20 -8.71
N GLU A 344 1.58 18.51 -8.78
CA GLU A 344 2.52 19.46 -9.35
C GLU A 344 3.80 19.55 -8.51
N ASP A 345 3.69 19.67 -7.19
CA ASP A 345 4.83 19.67 -6.27
C ASP A 345 5.63 18.38 -6.41
N GLN A 346 4.97 17.22 -6.44
CA GLN A 346 5.62 15.91 -6.64
C GLN A 346 6.42 15.85 -7.96
N TRP A 347 5.80 16.22 -9.08
CA TRP A 347 6.49 16.21 -10.38
C TRP A 347 7.60 17.28 -10.45
N VAL A 348 7.34 18.50 -10.00
CA VAL A 348 8.34 19.58 -10.02
C VAL A 348 9.55 19.22 -9.16
N ILE A 349 9.35 18.71 -7.95
CA ILE A 349 10.43 18.27 -7.06
C ILE A 349 11.18 17.08 -7.68
N GLY A 350 10.46 16.07 -8.18
CA GLY A 350 11.06 14.87 -8.80
C GLY A 350 11.89 15.16 -10.07
N PHE A 351 11.63 16.27 -10.75
CA PHE A 351 12.40 16.74 -11.91
C PHE A 351 13.24 18.01 -11.63
N SER A 352 13.46 18.33 -10.34
CA SER A 352 14.33 19.44 -9.91
C SER A 352 15.74 18.97 -9.56
N GLY A 353 16.72 19.87 -9.70
CA GLY A 353 18.10 19.63 -9.25
C GLY A 353 18.92 20.92 -9.24
N SER A 354 20.23 20.80 -8.99
CA SER A 354 21.16 21.93 -8.92
C SER A 354 21.27 22.75 -10.22
N SER A 355 20.82 22.18 -11.35
CA SER A 355 20.81 22.83 -12.67
C SER A 355 19.44 23.43 -13.05
N GLY A 356 18.45 23.43 -12.16
CA GLY A 356 17.07 23.87 -12.43
C GLY A 356 16.06 22.72 -12.48
N ILE A 357 14.91 22.96 -13.11
CA ILE A 357 13.80 22.02 -13.26
C ILE A 357 13.71 21.56 -14.74
N TYR A 358 13.70 20.25 -14.97
CA TYR A 358 13.69 19.63 -16.30
C TYR A 358 12.53 18.65 -16.45
N LEU A 359 11.30 19.17 -16.45
CA LEU A 359 10.10 18.38 -16.66
C LEU A 359 10.05 17.81 -18.10
N PRO A 360 9.75 16.51 -18.28
CA PRO A 360 9.36 15.94 -19.57
C PRO A 360 8.19 16.69 -20.22
N PHE A 361 8.23 16.84 -21.54
CA PHE A 361 7.27 17.64 -22.31
C PHE A 361 5.80 17.16 -22.15
N ASP A 362 5.60 15.85 -22.00
CA ASP A 362 4.30 15.24 -21.75
C ASP A 362 3.74 15.60 -20.36
N LEU A 363 4.58 15.62 -19.32
CA LEU A 363 4.20 16.08 -17.98
C LEU A 363 3.98 17.61 -17.96
N GLU A 364 4.83 18.39 -18.63
CA GLU A 364 4.68 19.84 -18.79
C GLU A 364 3.33 20.18 -19.44
N LYS A 365 2.98 19.46 -20.51
CA LYS A 365 1.69 19.57 -21.19
C LYS A 365 0.54 19.15 -20.26
N LYS A 366 0.64 18.00 -19.58
CA LYS A 366 -0.41 17.50 -18.68
C LYS A 366 -0.70 18.48 -17.54
N LEU A 367 0.32 19.07 -16.92
CA LEU A 367 0.14 20.14 -15.94
C LEU A 367 -0.50 21.40 -16.56
N LYS A 368 -0.18 21.77 -17.80
CA LYS A 368 -0.82 22.90 -18.49
C LYS A 368 -2.32 22.65 -18.70
N ASP A 369 -2.67 21.45 -19.18
CA ASP A 369 -4.05 21.05 -19.43
C ASP A 369 -4.88 21.04 -18.12
N TYR A 370 -4.29 20.58 -17.01
CA TYR A 370 -4.91 20.66 -15.67
C TYR A 370 -5.09 22.10 -15.16
N ARG A 371 -4.08 22.97 -15.28
CA ARG A 371 -4.21 24.39 -14.89
C ARG A 371 -5.34 25.08 -15.67
N GLN A 372 -5.46 24.79 -16.97
CA GLN A 372 -6.56 25.28 -17.79
C GLN A 372 -7.93 24.72 -17.33
N LYS A 373 -8.02 23.41 -17.03
CA LYS A 373 -9.25 22.80 -16.52
C LYS A 373 -9.71 23.40 -15.19
N LEU A 374 -8.77 23.76 -14.32
CA LEU A 374 -9.03 24.27 -12.97
C LEU A 374 -9.05 25.81 -12.88
N ASN A 375 -8.80 26.52 -13.98
CA ASN A 375 -8.67 27.98 -14.01
C ASN A 375 -7.63 28.50 -12.99
N ILE A 376 -6.44 27.91 -13.03
CA ILE A 376 -5.27 28.26 -12.20
C ILE A 376 -4.25 29.03 -13.07
N ASP A 377 -3.92 30.25 -12.67
CA ASP A 377 -2.87 31.05 -13.31
C ASP A 377 -1.48 30.40 -13.14
N GLN A 378 -0.56 30.57 -14.11
CA GLN A 378 0.80 30.01 -14.01
C GLN A 378 1.76 30.94 -13.24
N PRO A 379 2.25 30.57 -12.04
CA PRO A 379 3.15 31.42 -11.25
C PRO A 379 4.64 31.22 -11.61
N TRP A 380 5.09 29.97 -11.86
CA TRP A 380 6.51 29.59 -11.91
C TRP A 380 7.28 29.95 -13.19
N ARG A 381 6.62 30.13 -14.35
CA ARG A 381 7.35 30.45 -15.60
C ARG A 381 7.90 31.87 -15.70
N ASN A 382 7.49 32.76 -14.80
CA ASN A 382 7.87 34.18 -14.85
C ASN A 382 9.00 34.53 -13.86
N GLN A 383 9.65 33.54 -13.25
CA GLN A 383 10.69 33.71 -12.22
C GLN A 383 11.93 32.79 -12.41
N LEU A 384 12.06 32.16 -13.59
CA LEU A 384 13.23 31.45 -14.08
C LEU A 384 13.69 32.08 -15.39
#